data_AF-A0A1I6C0T7-F1
#
_entry.id   AF-A0A1I6C0T7-F1
#
_cell.length_a   1.000
_cell.length_b   1.000
_cell.length_c   1.000
_cell.angle_alpha   90.00
_cell.angle_beta   90.00
_cell.angle_gamma   90.00
#
_symmetry.space_group_name_H-M   'P 1'
#
loop_
_entity.id
_entity.type
_entity.pdbx_description
1 polymer ?
#
loop_
_entity_poly.entity_id
_entity_poly.type
_entity_poly.pdbx_seq_one_letter_code
_entity_poly.pdbx_strand_id
1 'polypeptide(L)'
;MPFDYSLDFDNIDFREKPELYCVGRGEQGVLLVEPYKSEILPYWRFKTPEIAKESSEKIYQMFLDYKASRDFVGMDMARKFLQIGYTRARRYTNYKGGRKYEKDGSLKERQNDPIKARSAIIFKEKWKLAREDEGYLVMKKKHQKKYG
;
A
#
# COMPACT_ATOMS: atom_id res chain seq x y z
N MET A 1 -10.17 -15.96 -3.77
CA MET A 1 -10.56 -15.44 -5.09
C MET A 1 -9.47 -14.52 -5.67
N PRO A 2 -9.30 -14.40 -7.00
CA PRO A 2 -8.49 -13.33 -7.62
C PRO A 2 -9.08 -11.94 -7.32
N PHE A 3 -8.28 -10.87 -7.46
CA PHE A 3 -8.79 -9.50 -7.36
C PHE A 3 -9.65 -9.21 -8.60
N ASP A 4 -10.90 -8.78 -8.40
CA ASP A 4 -11.83 -8.49 -9.48
C ASP A 4 -11.59 -7.09 -10.05
N TYR A 5 -11.14 -7.03 -11.30
CA TYR A 5 -10.90 -5.78 -12.02
C TYR A 5 -12.08 -5.35 -12.89
N SER A 6 -13.18 -6.11 -12.90
CA SER A 6 -14.38 -5.80 -13.72
C SER A 6 -15.32 -4.80 -13.07
N LEU A 7 -15.15 -4.50 -11.78
CA LEU A 7 -15.93 -3.51 -11.05
C LEU A 7 -15.68 -2.09 -11.57
N ASP A 8 -16.71 -1.25 -11.49
CA ASP A 8 -16.63 0.18 -11.81
C ASP A 8 -16.05 0.96 -10.62
N PHE A 9 -14.73 0.89 -10.45
CA PHE A 9 -14.02 1.54 -9.34
C PHE A 9 -14.18 3.06 -9.29
N ASP A 10 -14.54 3.70 -10.40
CA ASP A 10 -14.69 5.16 -10.46
C ASP A 10 -16.01 5.64 -9.82
N ASN A 11 -17.02 4.77 -9.73
CA ASN A 11 -18.35 5.10 -9.19
C ASN A 11 -18.72 4.30 -7.92
N ILE A 12 -17.79 3.52 -7.36
CA ILE A 12 -18.01 2.74 -6.12
C ILE A 12 -17.30 3.40 -4.94
N ASP A 13 -18.08 3.75 -3.92
CA ASP A 13 -17.57 4.02 -2.59
C ASP A 13 -17.44 2.70 -1.79
N PHE A 14 -16.22 2.26 -1.54
CA PHE A 14 -15.95 1.01 -0.80
C PHE A 14 -16.02 1.17 0.72
N ARG A 15 -16.20 2.39 1.24
CA ARG A 15 -16.57 2.61 2.63
C ARG A 15 -18.04 2.30 2.84
N GLU A 16 -18.89 2.74 1.92
CA GLU A 16 -20.33 2.46 1.94
C GLU A 16 -20.67 1.04 1.46
N LYS A 17 -19.89 0.49 0.53
CA LYS A 17 -20.07 -0.86 -0.04
C LYS A 17 -18.87 -1.77 0.19
N PRO A 18 -18.49 -2.05 1.46
CA PRO A 18 -17.30 -2.85 1.76
C PRO A 18 -17.40 -4.29 1.24
N GLU A 19 -18.61 -4.84 1.09
CA GLU A 19 -18.85 -6.18 0.54
C GLU A 19 -18.34 -6.38 -0.88
N LEU A 20 -18.22 -5.31 -1.68
CA LEU A 20 -17.66 -5.36 -3.02
C LEU A 20 -16.12 -5.41 -3.01
N TYR A 21 -15.49 -5.14 -1.86
CA TYR A 21 -14.04 -5.17 -1.74
C TYR A 21 -13.49 -6.59 -1.66
N CYS A 22 -12.76 -7.00 -2.69
CA CYS A 22 -11.99 -8.25 -2.72
C CYS A 22 -10.55 -8.04 -2.24
N VAL A 23 -10.10 -8.87 -1.29
CA VAL A 23 -8.74 -8.77 -0.74
C VAL A 23 -7.70 -9.29 -1.75
N GLY A 24 -7.11 -8.38 -2.52
CA GLY A 24 -6.10 -8.70 -3.54
C GLY A 24 -4.72 -9.08 -2.96
N ARG A 25 -3.91 -9.80 -3.75
CA ARG A 25 -2.54 -10.20 -3.38
C ARG A 25 -1.61 -8.99 -3.39
N GLY A 26 -0.76 -8.87 -2.36
CA GLY A 26 0.18 -7.75 -2.23
C GLY A 26 -0.52 -6.39 -2.37
N GLU A 27 -0.14 -5.63 -3.39
CA GLU A 27 -0.55 -4.25 -3.68
C GLU A 27 -1.73 -4.14 -4.68
N GLN A 28 -2.30 -5.27 -5.14
CA GLN A 28 -3.44 -5.24 -6.07
C GLN A 28 -4.59 -4.39 -5.51
N GLY A 29 -5.15 -3.51 -6.36
CA GLY A 29 -6.25 -2.61 -6.01
C GLY A 29 -5.89 -1.33 -5.26
N VAL A 30 -4.64 -1.17 -4.78
CA VAL A 30 -4.28 -0.07 -3.85
C VAL A 30 -4.52 1.34 -4.42
N LEU A 31 -4.44 1.50 -5.74
CA LEU A 31 -4.68 2.78 -6.41
C LEU A 31 -6.05 2.85 -7.11
N LEU A 32 -7.00 1.99 -6.73
CA LEU A 32 -8.34 1.93 -7.33
C LEU A 32 -9.46 2.13 -6.31
N VAL A 33 -9.28 1.68 -5.07
CA VAL A 33 -10.34 1.63 -4.06
C VAL A 33 -10.55 3.01 -3.43
N GLU A 34 -11.66 3.66 -3.77
CA GLU A 34 -12.11 4.93 -3.18
C GLU A 34 -13.01 4.71 -1.96
N PRO A 35 -13.06 5.68 -1.01
CA PRO A 35 -12.35 6.96 -0.98
C PRO A 35 -10.90 6.86 -0.46
N TYR A 36 -10.49 5.68 0.01
CA TYR A 36 -9.23 5.47 0.70
C TYR A 36 -8.00 5.83 -0.13
N LYS A 37 -8.03 5.57 -1.45
CA LYS A 37 -6.98 6.02 -2.37
C LYS A 37 -6.80 7.52 -2.25
N SER A 38 -7.87 8.29 -2.42
CA SER A 38 -7.82 9.75 -2.39
C SER A 38 -7.40 10.31 -1.02
N GLU A 39 -7.76 9.64 0.07
CA GLU A 39 -7.36 10.04 1.41
C GLU A 39 -5.87 9.76 1.70
N ILE A 40 -5.33 8.62 1.26
CA ILE A 40 -3.99 8.15 1.65
C ILE A 40 -2.91 8.64 0.66
N LEU A 41 -3.21 8.67 -0.64
CA LEU A 41 -2.25 8.99 -1.71
C LEU A 41 -1.53 10.35 -1.56
N PRO A 42 -2.17 11.44 -1.05
CA PRO A 42 -1.50 12.72 -0.84
C PRO A 42 -0.31 12.62 0.11
N TYR A 43 -0.39 11.75 1.12
CA TYR A 43 0.65 11.56 2.13
C TYR A 43 1.74 10.60 1.70
N TRP A 44 1.56 9.84 0.61
CA TRP A 44 2.50 8.81 0.18
C TRP A 44 3.70 9.38 -0.58
N ARG A 45 4.86 9.51 0.10
CA ARG A 45 6.08 10.14 -0.41
C ARG A 45 7.32 9.43 0.15
N PHE A 46 8.39 9.33 -0.65
CA PHE A 46 9.63 8.62 -0.25
C PHE A 46 10.89 9.22 -0.91
N LYS A 47 10.92 10.54 -1.10
CA LYS A 47 12.06 11.18 -1.80
C LYS A 47 13.35 11.05 -0.98
N THR A 48 13.28 11.30 0.32
CA THR A 48 14.40 11.14 1.28
C THR A 48 13.94 10.29 2.47
N PRO A 49 14.85 9.83 3.35
CA PRO A 49 14.49 9.10 4.57
C PRO A 49 13.56 9.89 5.49
N GLU A 50 13.75 11.20 5.62
CA GLU A 50 12.96 12.09 6.47
C GLU A 50 11.51 12.15 5.96
N ILE A 51 11.35 12.40 4.65
CA ILE A 51 10.03 12.39 3.99
C ILE A 51 9.38 11.00 4.08
N ALA A 52 10.17 9.93 3.93
CA ALA A 52 9.65 8.57 4.05
C ALA A 52 9.18 8.26 5.48
N LYS A 53 9.86 8.79 6.49
CA LYS A 53 9.48 8.66 7.90
C LYS A 53 8.13 9.31 8.14
N GLU A 54 8.00 10.61 7.84
CA GLU A 54 6.75 11.35 7.97
C GLU A 54 5.61 10.68 7.21
N SER A 55 5.87 10.28 5.96
CA SER A 55 4.87 9.60 5.12
C SER A 55 4.41 8.27 5.72
N SER A 56 5.35 7.41 6.11
CA SER A 56 5.03 6.09 6.67
C SER A 56 4.34 6.18 8.03
N GLU A 57 4.72 7.14 8.87
CA GLU A 57 4.10 7.40 10.16
C GLU A 57 2.68 7.92 9.98
N LYS A 58 2.45 8.86 9.05
CA LYS A 58 1.11 9.36 8.75
C LYS A 58 0.18 8.27 8.23
N ILE A 59 0.65 7.45 7.29
CA ILE A 59 -0.16 6.35 6.74
C ILE A 59 -0.42 5.28 7.81
N TYR A 60 0.55 5.00 8.68
CA TYR A 60 0.35 4.09 9.79
C TYR A 60 -0.64 4.65 10.83
N GLN A 61 -0.64 5.96 11.09
CA GLN A 61 -1.66 6.59 11.91
C GLN A 61 -3.05 6.42 11.28
N MET A 62 -3.19 6.66 9.97
CA MET A 62 -4.46 6.41 9.26
C MET A 62 -4.92 4.95 9.40
N PHE A 63 -4.00 3.98 9.33
CA PHE A 63 -4.31 2.57 9.62
C PHE A 63 -4.90 2.38 11.02
N LEU A 64 -4.33 3.02 12.04
CA LEU A 64 -4.84 2.96 13.42
C LEU A 64 -6.20 3.65 13.55
N ASP A 65 -6.42 4.75 12.83
CA ASP A 65 -7.68 5.48 12.83
C ASP A 65 -8.80 4.62 12.20
N TYR A 66 -8.54 3.97 11.06
CA TYR A 66 -9.47 3.00 10.47
C TYR A 66 -9.70 1.79 11.38
N LYS A 67 -8.68 1.35 12.11
CA LYS A 67 -8.83 0.28 13.10
C LYS A 67 -9.79 0.69 14.22
N ALA A 68 -9.66 1.90 14.72
CA ALA A 68 -10.53 2.44 15.77
C ALA A 68 -11.98 2.55 15.30
N SER A 69 -12.23 2.90 14.04
CA SER A 69 -13.56 2.91 13.43
C SER A 69 -14.06 1.53 12.98
N ARG A 70 -13.26 0.47 13.16
CA ARG A 70 -13.53 -0.90 12.69
C ARG A 70 -13.72 -1.01 11.17
N ASP A 71 -13.07 -0.12 10.43
CA ASP A 71 -13.07 -0.06 8.98
C ASP A 71 -11.95 -0.94 8.40
N PHE A 72 -12.33 -2.16 8.02
CA PHE A 72 -11.40 -3.12 7.45
C PHE A 72 -10.80 -2.66 6.11
N VAL A 73 -11.60 -2.05 5.22
CA VAL A 73 -11.14 -1.71 3.88
C VAL A 73 -10.11 -0.58 3.96
N GLY A 74 -10.36 0.44 4.79
CA GLY A 74 -9.40 1.49 5.09
C GLY A 74 -8.10 0.96 5.69
N MET A 75 -8.19 0.05 6.66
CA MET A 75 -7.00 -0.63 7.22
C MET A 75 -6.22 -1.36 6.12
N ASP A 76 -6.90 -2.13 5.26
CA ASP A 76 -6.26 -2.89 4.20
C ASP A 76 -5.57 -1.99 3.17
N MET A 77 -6.21 -0.86 2.81
CA MET A 77 -5.63 0.14 1.92
C MET A 77 -4.40 0.80 2.52
N ALA A 78 -4.46 1.28 3.76
CA ALA A 78 -3.29 1.87 4.44
C ALA A 78 -2.12 0.89 4.51
N ARG A 79 -2.39 -0.38 4.86
CA ARG A 79 -1.38 -1.46 4.87
C ARG A 79 -0.78 -1.70 3.47
N LYS A 80 -1.59 -1.68 2.39
CA LYS A 80 -1.09 -1.78 1.01
C LYS A 80 -0.28 -0.54 0.60
N PHE A 81 -0.66 0.66 1.03
CA PHE A 81 0.10 1.90 0.77
C PHE A 81 1.49 1.88 1.43
N LEU A 82 1.58 1.33 2.64
CA LEU A 82 2.88 1.07 3.30
C LEU A 82 3.72 0.05 2.49
N GLN A 83 3.08 -1.01 1.99
CA GLN A 83 3.74 -2.02 1.15
C GLN A 83 4.30 -1.44 -0.15
N ILE A 84 3.48 -0.71 -0.93
CA ILE A 84 3.92 -0.08 -2.18
C ILE A 84 4.99 0.99 -1.92
N GLY A 85 4.96 1.66 -0.77
CA GLY A 85 6.05 2.55 -0.33
C GLY A 85 7.38 1.81 -0.20
N TYR A 86 7.37 0.67 0.49
CA TYR A 86 8.54 -0.20 0.61
C TYR A 86 9.04 -0.70 -0.75
N THR A 87 8.17 -1.29 -1.57
CA THR A 87 8.58 -1.90 -2.85
C THR A 87 9.00 -0.87 -3.88
N ARG A 88 8.34 0.30 -3.97
CA ARG A 88 8.77 1.40 -4.83
C ARG A 88 10.10 1.99 -4.37
N ALA A 89 10.28 2.27 -3.08
CA ALA A 89 11.57 2.77 -2.60
C ALA A 89 12.70 1.77 -2.87
N ARG A 90 12.44 0.46 -2.73
CA ARG A 90 13.41 -0.58 -3.08
C ARG A 90 13.68 -0.66 -4.57
N ARG A 91 12.67 -0.45 -5.42
CA ARG A 91 12.86 -0.36 -6.87
C ARG A 91 13.74 0.84 -7.25
N TYR A 92 13.59 1.97 -6.57
CA TYR A 92 14.43 3.16 -6.76
C TYR A 92 15.84 3.00 -6.19
N THR A 93 16.01 2.15 -5.17
CA THR A 93 17.33 1.73 -4.69
C THR A 93 18.11 1.06 -5.81
N ASN A 94 17.44 0.14 -6.51
CA ASN A 94 18.04 -0.71 -7.53
C ASN A 94 18.17 -0.03 -8.90
N TYR A 95 17.30 0.94 -9.21
CA TYR A 95 17.22 1.55 -10.53
C TYR A 95 16.92 3.05 -10.42
N LYS A 96 17.79 3.90 -11.00
CA LYS A 96 17.58 5.36 -11.03
C LYS A 96 16.22 5.69 -11.65
N GLY A 97 15.43 6.51 -10.95
CA GLY A 97 14.06 6.86 -11.36
C GLY A 97 13.06 5.69 -11.36
N GLY A 98 13.43 4.54 -10.79
CA GLY A 98 12.59 3.34 -10.71
C GLY A 98 12.37 2.62 -12.05
N ARG A 99 13.06 3.00 -13.12
CA ARG A 99 12.89 2.36 -14.43
C ARG A 99 13.84 1.17 -14.57
N LYS A 100 13.29 -0.03 -14.69
CA LYS A 100 14.04 -1.30 -14.74
C LYS A 100 14.65 -1.60 -16.11
N TYR A 101 14.02 -1.10 -17.18
CA TYR A 101 14.39 -1.36 -18.56
C TYR A 101 14.84 -0.07 -19.26
N GLU A 102 15.79 -0.16 -20.17
CA GLU A 102 16.11 0.91 -21.11
C GLU A 102 15.04 1.05 -22.21
N LYS A 103 15.19 2.05 -23.07
CA LYS A 103 14.24 2.29 -24.18
C LYS A 103 14.20 1.13 -25.20
N ASP A 104 15.31 0.41 -25.33
CA ASP A 104 15.45 -0.76 -26.21
C ASP A 104 14.94 -2.08 -25.55
N GLY A 105 14.43 -2.02 -24.32
CA GLY A 105 13.96 -3.18 -23.58
C GLY A 105 15.05 -3.95 -22.82
N SER A 106 16.31 -3.55 -22.93
CA SER A 106 17.41 -4.16 -22.16
C SER A 106 17.29 -3.84 -20.66
N LEU A 107 17.79 -4.74 -19.81
CA LEU A 107 17.75 -4.56 -18.36
C LEU A 107 18.81 -3.55 -17.92
N LYS A 108 18.42 -2.54 -17.14
CA LYS A 108 19.39 -1.64 -16.52
C LYS A 108 20.26 -2.38 -15.51
N GLU A 109 21.50 -1.94 -15.39
CA GLU A 109 22.36 -2.36 -14.29
C GLU A 109 21.75 -1.97 -12.94
N ARG A 110 21.87 -2.86 -11.96
CA ARG A 110 21.40 -2.59 -10.61
C ARG A 110 22.39 -1.68 -9.90
N GLN A 111 21.86 -0.61 -9.32
CA GLN A 111 22.58 0.25 -8.39
C GLN A 111 22.15 -0.05 -6.94
N ASN A 112 22.78 0.63 -5.99
CA ASN A 112 22.42 0.56 -4.58
C ASN A 112 22.41 1.96 -3.97
N ASP A 113 21.40 2.76 -4.31
CA ASP A 113 21.23 4.10 -3.74
C ASP A 113 20.94 4.00 -2.22
N PRO A 114 21.86 4.45 -1.34
CA PRO A 114 21.71 4.29 0.10
C PRO A 114 20.56 5.13 0.68
N ILE A 115 20.23 6.26 0.05
CA ILE A 115 19.13 7.14 0.47
C ILE A 115 17.80 6.41 0.26
N LYS A 116 17.62 5.81 -0.92
CA LYS A 116 16.42 5.02 -1.24
C LYS A 116 16.34 3.72 -0.46
N ALA A 117 17.47 3.10 -0.17
CA ALA A 117 17.54 1.92 0.68
C ALA A 117 17.00 2.21 2.08
N ARG A 118 17.41 3.34 2.68
CA ARG A 118 16.91 3.81 3.98
C ARG A 118 15.41 4.10 3.95
N SER A 119 14.92 4.83 2.93
CA SER A 119 13.47 5.05 2.77
C SER A 119 12.68 3.74 2.67
N ALA A 120 13.21 2.72 1.99
CA ALA A 120 12.57 1.42 1.88
C ALA A 120 12.46 0.70 3.24
N ILE A 121 13.52 0.76 4.06
CA ILE A 121 13.53 0.16 5.41
C ILE A 121 12.44 0.79 6.29
N ILE A 122 12.34 2.12 6.29
CA ILE A 122 11.35 2.87 7.07
C ILE A 122 9.91 2.42 6.73
N PHE A 123 9.56 2.34 5.44
CA PHE A 123 8.24 1.82 5.04
C PHE A 123 8.05 0.36 5.40
N LYS A 124 9.09 -0.47 5.28
CA LYS A 124 9.04 -1.90 5.60
C LYS A 124 8.70 -2.14 7.07
N GLU A 125 9.26 -1.34 7.97
CA GLU A 125 8.98 -1.42 9.41
C GLU A 125 7.49 -1.17 9.69
N LYS A 126 6.94 -0.05 9.22
CA LYS A 126 5.51 0.26 9.39
C LYS A 126 4.60 -0.74 8.68
N TRP A 127 4.98 -1.19 7.49
CA TRP A 127 4.24 -2.24 6.77
C TRP A 127 4.16 -3.54 7.56
N LYS A 128 5.27 -3.97 8.19
CA LYS A 128 5.27 -5.17 9.04
C LYS A 128 4.30 -5.02 10.21
N LEU A 129 4.37 -3.89 10.94
CA LEU A 129 3.46 -3.62 12.05
C LEU A 129 1.99 -3.71 11.60
N ALA A 130 1.62 -3.06 10.51
CA ALA A 130 0.24 -3.11 10.00
C ALA A 130 -0.17 -4.49 9.49
N ARG A 131 0.76 -5.24 8.88
CA ARG A 131 0.51 -6.59 8.35
C ARG A 131 0.31 -7.63 9.45
N GLU A 132 1.05 -7.49 10.54
CA GLU A 132 1.09 -8.43 11.67
C GLU A 132 0.09 -8.05 12.78
N ASP A 133 -0.59 -6.90 12.65
CA ASP A 133 -1.62 -6.46 13.58
C ASP A 133 -2.75 -7.51 13.73
N GLU A 134 -2.98 -7.96 14.96
CA GLU A 134 -3.96 -9.01 15.25
C GLU A 134 -5.39 -8.61 14.87
N GLY A 135 -5.75 -7.34 15.11
CA GLY A 135 -7.08 -6.81 14.78
C GLY A 135 -7.32 -6.81 13.27
N TYR A 136 -6.33 -6.37 12.50
CA TYR A 136 -6.35 -6.47 11.05
C TYR A 136 -6.50 -7.92 10.57
N LEU A 137 -5.73 -8.85 11.10
CA LEU A 137 -5.77 -10.26 10.70
C LEU A 137 -7.15 -10.90 10.97
N VAL A 138 -7.76 -10.59 12.12
CA VAL A 138 -9.11 -11.05 12.47
C VAL A 138 -10.15 -10.47 11.52
N MET A 139 -10.14 -9.15 11.28
CA MET A 139 -11.09 -8.49 10.38
C MET A 139 -10.94 -8.99 8.94
N LYS A 140 -9.71 -9.15 8.47
CA LYS A 140 -9.40 -9.70 7.15
C LYS A 140 -9.99 -11.10 6.98
N LYS A 141 -9.76 -11.99 7.94
CA LYS A 141 -10.30 -13.36 7.88
C LYS A 141 -11.82 -13.35 7.88
N LYS A 142 -12.45 -12.49 8.69
CA LYS A 142 -13.91 -12.33 8.73
C LYS A 142 -14.46 -11.83 7.38
N HIS A 143 -13.82 -10.83 6.79
CA HIS A 143 -14.21 -10.27 5.49
C HIS A 143 -14.10 -11.30 4.38
N GLN A 144 -12.95 -11.97 4.27
CA GLN A 144 -12.72 -13.01 3.27
C GLN A 144 -13.69 -14.18 3.42
N LYS A 145 -14.04 -14.58 4.65
CA LYS A 145 -15.04 -15.63 4.88
C LYS A 145 -16.45 -15.21 4.43
N LYS A 146 -16.78 -13.92 4.56
CA LYS A 146 -18.13 -13.40 4.29
C LYS A 146 -18.33 -13.06 2.81
N TYR A 147 -17.29 -12.58 2.12
CA TYR A 147 -17.40 -11.97 0.79
C TYR A 147 -16.36 -12.47 -0.24
N GLY A 148 -15.38 -13.31 0.15
CA GLY A 148 -14.21 -13.65 -0.68
C GLY A 148 -14.11 -15.07 -1.19
#